data_AF-A0A1C4YHV1-F1
#
_entry.id   AF-A0A1C4YHV1-F1
#
_cell.length_a   1.000
_cell.length_b   1.000
_cell.length_c   1.000
_cell.angle_alpha   90.00
_cell.angle_beta   90.00
_cell.angle_gamma   90.00
#
_symmetry.space_group_name_H-M   'P 1'
#
loop_
_entity.id
_entity.type
_entity.pdbx_description
1 polymer ?
#
loop_
_entity_poly.entity_id
_entity_poly.type
_entity_poly.pdbx_seq_one_letter_code
_entity_poly.pdbx_strand_id
1 'polypeptide(L)'
;MSLDRLGRSLEDLITIVGRLKRHGVGFQSLHEKLDTTTAGGMFVFHVFAALAEFIRTIIVANTNEGLAAARARGQRLGRPPAMTPEKAAYAMQLLVEPDRSLSSIAKLLGISRSTLYKALPELVPPQLARDRLAAQIAALPADTRPAPALHPYDALLNQQPARP
;
A
#
# COMPACT_ATOMS: atom_id res chain seq x y z
N MET A 1 31.81 12.44 -21.13
CA MET A 1 30.55 11.69 -20.99
C MET A 1 29.51 12.70 -20.53
N SER A 2 28.37 12.89 -21.19
CA SER A 2 27.36 13.85 -20.68
C SER A 2 26.60 13.25 -19.51
N LEU A 3 26.12 14.12 -18.63
CA LEU A 3 25.47 13.77 -17.37
C LEU A 3 24.25 12.84 -17.54
N ASP A 4 23.56 12.99 -18.67
CA ASP A 4 22.35 12.24 -19.04
C ASP A 4 22.60 10.73 -19.24
N ARG A 5 23.86 10.34 -19.42
CA ARG A 5 24.26 8.92 -19.59
C ARG A 5 24.59 8.23 -18.28
N LEU A 6 24.74 8.97 -17.18
CA LEU A 6 25.13 8.41 -15.88
C LEU A 6 23.91 8.13 -14.98
N GLY A 7 22.84 8.92 -15.09
CA GLY A 7 21.64 8.76 -14.28
C GLY A 7 20.38 9.16 -15.03
N ARG A 8 19.24 8.59 -14.63
CA ARG A 8 17.92 8.86 -15.23
C ARG A 8 17.25 10.11 -14.67
N SER A 9 17.80 10.65 -13.59
CA SER A 9 17.38 11.89 -12.93
C SER A 9 18.56 12.50 -12.15
N LEU A 10 18.42 13.75 -11.74
CA LEU A 10 19.42 14.42 -10.89
C LEU A 10 19.58 13.71 -9.52
N GLU A 11 18.49 13.20 -8.94
CA GLU A 11 18.52 12.41 -7.70
C GLU A 11 19.34 11.12 -7.88
N ASP A 12 19.15 10.43 -9.01
CA ASP A 12 19.90 9.22 -9.37
C ASP A 12 21.40 9.54 -9.49
N LEU A 13 21.74 10.64 -10.17
CA LEU A 13 23.10 11.12 -10.30
C LEU A 13 23.74 11.43 -8.93
N ILE A 14 23.06 12.18 -8.06
CA ILE A 14 23.55 12.51 -6.71
C ILE A 14 23.81 11.22 -5.91
N THR A 15 22.89 10.24 -6.02
CA THR A 15 23.02 8.95 -5.35
C THR A 15 24.23 8.16 -5.84
N ILE A 16 24.45 8.12 -7.16
CA ILE A 16 25.59 7.43 -7.79
C ILE A 16 26.90 8.09 -7.40
N VAL A 17 27.00 9.42 -7.54
CA VAL A 17 28.22 10.16 -7.19
C VAL A 17 28.50 10.08 -5.68
N GLY A 18 27.48 10.15 -4.84
CA GLY A 18 27.61 9.93 -3.40
C GLY A 18 28.10 8.53 -3.04
N ARG A 19 27.70 7.49 -3.81
CA ARG A 19 28.24 6.13 -3.70
C ARG A 19 29.71 6.08 -4.11
N LEU A 20 30.07 6.64 -5.26
CA LEU A 20 31.46 6.69 -5.75
C LEU A 20 32.39 7.35 -4.73
N LYS A 21 31.96 8.47 -4.13
CA LYS A 21 32.71 9.15 -3.07
C LYS A 21 32.99 8.27 -1.86
N ARG A 22 32.01 7.47 -1.41
CA ARG A 22 32.21 6.52 -0.28
C ARG A 22 33.23 5.44 -0.59
N HIS A 23 33.44 5.12 -1.87
CA HIS A 23 34.47 4.20 -2.33
C HIS A 23 35.80 4.90 -2.66
N GLY A 24 35.94 6.20 -2.36
CA GLY A 24 37.13 6.98 -2.69
C GLY A 24 37.30 7.28 -4.18
N VAL A 25 36.24 7.09 -4.98
CA VAL A 25 36.25 7.30 -6.42
C VAL A 25 35.76 8.71 -6.74
N GLY A 26 36.57 9.46 -7.47
CA GLY A 26 36.22 10.78 -8.00
C GLY A 26 35.28 10.69 -9.21
N PHE A 27 34.34 11.62 -9.30
CA PHE A 27 33.50 11.81 -10.48
C PHE A 27 33.86 13.12 -11.18
N GLN A 28 34.13 13.03 -12.49
CA GLN A 28 34.36 14.19 -13.34
C GLN A 28 33.47 14.08 -14.57
N SER A 29 32.70 15.14 -14.82
CA SER A 29 31.98 15.29 -16.08
C SER A 29 32.71 16.24 -17.03
N LEU A 30 33.06 15.71 -18.20
CA LEU A 30 33.81 16.44 -19.22
C LEU A 30 32.96 17.50 -19.94
N HIS A 31 31.64 17.31 -19.98
CA HIS A 31 30.74 18.20 -20.72
C HIS A 31 30.32 19.40 -19.88
N GLU A 32 29.89 19.15 -18.64
CA GLU A 32 29.43 20.19 -17.70
C GLU A 32 30.57 20.75 -16.84
N LYS A 33 31.82 20.32 -17.09
CA LYS A 33 33.03 20.71 -16.35
C LYS A 33 32.90 20.59 -14.83
N LEU A 34 32.14 19.61 -14.37
CA LEU A 34 31.97 19.33 -12.95
C LEU A 34 33.02 18.32 -12.48
N ASP A 35 33.87 18.71 -11.53
CA ASP A 35 34.90 17.85 -10.98
C ASP A 35 34.79 17.71 -9.46
N THR A 36 34.25 16.58 -9.01
CA THR A 36 34.06 16.28 -7.58
C THR A 36 35.35 15.87 -6.87
N THR A 37 36.49 15.76 -7.56
CA THR A 37 37.80 15.58 -6.90
C THR A 37 38.34 16.89 -6.32
N THR A 38 37.81 18.03 -6.77
CA THR A 38 38.19 19.35 -6.28
C THR A 38 37.27 19.81 -5.15
N ALA A 39 37.79 20.62 -4.23
CA ALA A 39 36.97 21.20 -3.15
C ALA A 39 35.81 22.06 -3.70
N GLY A 40 36.06 22.84 -4.77
CA GLY A 40 35.05 23.67 -5.41
C GLY A 40 33.96 22.85 -6.10
N GLY A 41 34.32 21.83 -6.88
CA GLY A 41 33.32 20.98 -7.54
C GLY A 41 32.56 20.09 -6.55
N MET A 42 33.18 19.68 -5.45
CA MET A 42 32.48 19.00 -4.34
C MET A 42 31.48 19.93 -3.64
N PHE A 43 31.83 21.20 -3.43
CA PHE A 43 30.91 22.19 -2.88
C PHE A 43 29.68 22.38 -3.79
N VAL A 44 29.91 22.61 -5.08
CA VAL A 44 28.83 22.77 -6.07
C VAL A 44 27.94 21.52 -6.12
N PHE A 45 28.55 20.33 -6.08
CA PHE A 45 27.81 19.07 -6.00
C PHE A 45 26.91 18.99 -4.76
N HIS A 46 27.40 19.39 -3.59
CA HIS A 46 26.60 19.41 -2.35
C HIS A 46 25.44 20.41 -2.39
N VAL A 47 25.64 21.59 -3.00
CA VAL A 47 24.57 22.57 -3.21
C VAL A 47 23.47 21.98 -4.10
N PHE A 48 23.83 21.34 -5.21
CA PHE A 48 22.84 20.67 -6.07
C PHE A 48 22.14 19.51 -5.37
N ALA A 49 22.87 18.75 -4.53
CA ALA A 49 22.29 17.69 -3.74
C ALA A 49 21.20 18.21 -2.79
N ALA A 50 21.50 19.26 -2.02
CA ALA A 50 20.54 19.88 -1.11
C ALA A 50 19.34 20.48 -1.87
N LEU A 51 19.59 21.13 -3.02
CA LEU A 51 18.52 21.68 -3.84
C LEU A 51 17.59 20.59 -4.40
N ALA A 52 18.14 19.47 -4.86
CA ALA A 52 17.34 18.36 -5.37
C ALA A 52 16.43 17.77 -4.28
N GLU A 53 16.95 17.61 -3.06
CA GLU A 53 16.18 17.16 -1.90
C GLU A 53 15.06 18.14 -1.54
N PHE A 54 15.35 19.44 -1.55
CA PHE A 54 14.35 20.48 -1.33
C PHE A 54 13.22 20.44 -2.36
N ILE A 55 13.55 20.40 -3.66
CA ILE A 55 12.55 20.36 -4.75
C ILE A 55 11.69 19.10 -4.64
N ARG A 56 12.28 17.93 -4.34
CA ARG A 56 11.54 16.69 -4.13
C ARG A 56 10.52 16.82 -3.02
N THR A 57 10.92 17.44 -1.91
CA THR A 57 10.04 17.70 -0.76
C THR A 57 8.86 18.58 -1.15
N ILE A 58 9.10 19.67 -1.90
CA ILE A 58 8.04 20.56 -2.41
C ILE A 58 7.09 19.84 -3.37
N ILE A 59 7.59 19.04 -4.31
CA ILE A 59 6.75 18.27 -5.24
C ILE A 59 5.83 17.32 -4.48
N VAL A 60 6.36 16.62 -3.47
CA VAL A 60 5.56 15.72 -2.62
C VAL A 60 4.49 16.49 -1.85
N ALA A 61 4.85 17.62 -1.24
CA ALA A 61 3.90 18.48 -0.52
C ALA A 61 2.75 18.93 -1.43
N ASN A 62 3.07 19.52 -2.58
CA ASN A 62 2.09 20.01 -3.55
C ASN A 62 1.20 18.88 -4.08
N THR A 63 1.78 17.69 -4.31
CA THR A 63 1.00 16.52 -4.75
C THR A 63 0.01 16.10 -3.68
N ASN A 64 0.43 16.06 -2.42
CA ASN A 64 -0.46 15.71 -1.31
C ASN A 64 -1.58 16.73 -1.12
N GLU A 65 -1.28 18.02 -1.24
CA GLU A 65 -2.28 19.09 -1.23
C GLU A 65 -3.29 18.93 -2.37
N GLY A 66 -2.81 18.67 -3.59
CA GLY A 66 -3.66 18.40 -4.75
C GLY A 66 -4.57 17.17 -4.54
N LEU A 67 -4.04 16.09 -3.98
CA LEU A 67 -4.81 14.89 -3.65
C LEU A 67 -5.83 15.17 -2.54
N ALA A 68 -5.49 15.95 -1.52
CA ALA A 68 -6.41 16.35 -0.46
C ALA A 68 -7.57 17.18 -1.03
N ALA A 69 -7.28 18.15 -1.88
CA ALA A 69 -8.28 18.97 -2.55
C ALA A 69 -9.18 18.14 -3.48
N ALA A 70 -8.63 17.17 -4.21
CA ALA A 70 -9.41 16.25 -5.04
C ALA A 70 -10.36 15.39 -4.20
N ARG A 71 -9.91 14.87 -3.05
CA ARG A 71 -10.76 14.15 -2.10
C ARG A 71 -11.87 15.04 -1.53
N ALA A 72 -11.57 16.28 -1.18
CA ALA A 72 -12.55 17.24 -0.67
C ALA A 72 -13.65 17.56 -1.71
N ARG A 73 -13.31 17.55 -3.00
CA ARG A 73 -14.27 17.67 -4.11
C ARG A 73 -15.03 16.37 -4.42
N GLY A 74 -14.81 15.29 -3.65
CA GLY A 74 -15.45 13.99 -3.89
C GLY A 74 -14.90 13.22 -5.09
N GLN A 75 -13.76 13.61 -5.66
CA GLN A 75 -13.18 12.86 -6.78
C GLN A 75 -12.62 11.52 -6.30
N ARG A 76 -12.98 10.45 -7.03
CA ARG A 76 -12.48 9.10 -6.75
C ARG A 76 -11.05 8.95 -7.26
N LEU A 77 -10.10 8.85 -6.34
CA LEU A 77 -8.69 8.64 -6.64
C LEU A 77 -8.38 7.15 -6.88
N GLY A 78 -7.34 6.88 -7.67
CA GLY A 78 -6.83 5.52 -7.92
C GLY A 78 -7.63 4.71 -8.95
N ARG A 79 -7.22 3.44 -9.10
CA ARG A 79 -7.77 2.53 -10.12
C ARG A 79 -9.29 2.36 -9.94
N PRO A 80 -10.10 2.44 -11.01
CA PRO A 80 -11.52 2.09 -10.96
C PRO A 80 -11.78 0.72 -10.32
N PRO A 81 -12.85 0.59 -9.51
CA PRO A 81 -13.22 -0.70 -8.97
C PRO A 81 -13.51 -1.66 -10.13
N ALA A 82 -12.93 -2.86 -10.08
CA ALA A 82 -13.13 -3.86 -11.13
C ALA A 82 -14.57 -4.42 -11.13
N MET A 83 -15.24 -4.35 -9.97
CA MET A 83 -16.65 -4.63 -9.80
C MET A 83 -17.43 -3.32 -9.84
N THR A 84 -18.28 -3.15 -10.85
CA THR A 84 -19.23 -2.04 -10.93
C THR A 84 -20.58 -2.47 -10.36
N PRO A 85 -21.47 -1.54 -10.01
CA PRO A 85 -22.82 -1.88 -9.52
C PRO A 85 -23.58 -2.78 -10.49
N GLU A 86 -23.45 -2.56 -11.80
CA GLU A 86 -24.09 -3.36 -12.85
C GLU A 86 -23.54 -4.79 -12.88
N LYS A 87 -22.21 -4.94 -12.76
CA LYS A 87 -21.58 -6.26 -12.66
C LYS A 87 -21.98 -6.99 -11.39
N ALA A 88 -22.17 -6.27 -10.27
CA ALA A 88 -22.64 -6.87 -9.02
C ALA A 88 -24.08 -7.35 -9.15
N ALA A 89 -24.98 -6.54 -9.72
CA ALA A 89 -26.37 -6.93 -9.98
C ALA A 89 -26.45 -8.14 -10.91
N TYR A 90 -25.65 -8.15 -11.98
CA TYR A 90 -25.59 -9.28 -12.90
C TYR A 90 -24.99 -10.53 -12.24
N ALA A 91 -23.98 -10.39 -11.38
CA ALA A 91 -23.44 -11.49 -10.59
C ALA A 91 -24.51 -12.11 -9.67
N MET A 92 -25.33 -11.28 -8.99
CA MET A 92 -26.41 -11.75 -8.12
C MET A 92 -27.47 -12.55 -8.90
N GLN A 93 -27.83 -12.12 -10.10
CA GLN A 93 -28.75 -12.88 -10.97
C GLN A 93 -28.18 -14.24 -11.35
N LEU A 94 -26.91 -14.28 -11.75
CA LEU A 94 -26.22 -15.53 -12.13
C LEU A 94 -26.02 -16.49 -10.95
N LEU A 95 -26.06 -16.00 -9.71
CA LEU A 95 -25.95 -16.81 -8.49
C LEU A 95 -27.25 -17.53 -8.12
N VAL A 96 -28.40 -17.09 -8.66
CA VAL A 96 -29.69 -17.76 -8.47
C VAL A 96 -29.78 -19.03 -9.33
N GLU A 97 -29.01 -19.12 -10.41
CA GLU A 97 -28.94 -20.31 -11.26
C GLU A 97 -28.17 -21.44 -10.54
N PRO A 98 -28.81 -22.58 -10.24
CA PRO A 98 -28.20 -23.65 -9.43
C PRO A 98 -26.98 -24.32 -10.07
N ASP A 99 -26.81 -24.21 -11.40
CA ASP A 99 -25.75 -24.87 -12.15
C ASP A 99 -24.48 -24.03 -12.35
N ARG A 100 -24.45 -22.76 -11.89
CA ARG A 100 -23.28 -21.89 -12.09
C ARG A 100 -22.36 -21.85 -10.87
N SER A 101 -21.13 -22.32 -11.10
CA SER A 101 -20.06 -22.13 -10.10
C SER A 101 -19.58 -20.67 -10.03
N LEU A 102 -19.22 -20.23 -8.83
CA LEU A 102 -18.58 -18.93 -8.57
C LEU A 102 -17.34 -18.67 -9.46
N SER A 103 -16.60 -19.72 -9.78
CA SER A 103 -15.43 -19.64 -10.66
C SER A 103 -15.81 -19.33 -12.11
N SER A 104 -16.94 -19.87 -12.58
CA SER A 104 -17.49 -19.58 -13.91
C SER A 104 -18.00 -18.14 -14.00
N ILE A 105 -18.73 -17.68 -12.97
CA ILE A 105 -19.27 -16.31 -12.88
C ILE A 105 -18.12 -15.28 -12.87
N ALA A 106 -17.07 -15.52 -12.08
CA ALA A 106 -15.90 -14.63 -12.06
C ALA A 106 -15.21 -14.52 -13.42
N LYS A 107 -15.04 -15.64 -14.15
CA LYS A 107 -14.48 -15.64 -15.50
C LYS A 107 -15.35 -14.87 -16.49
N LEU A 108 -16.67 -15.08 -16.44
CA LEU A 108 -17.62 -14.41 -17.31
C LEU A 108 -17.61 -12.89 -17.12
N LEU A 109 -17.47 -12.44 -15.88
CA LEU A 109 -17.40 -11.01 -15.52
C LEU A 109 -16.02 -10.38 -15.73
N GLY A 110 -15.01 -11.18 -16.10
CA GLY A 110 -13.63 -10.76 -16.30
C GLY A 110 -12.94 -10.28 -15.02
N ILE A 111 -13.36 -10.78 -13.85
CA ILE A 111 -12.83 -10.39 -12.53
C ILE A 111 -12.24 -11.59 -11.79
N SER A 112 -11.37 -11.32 -10.82
CA SER A 112 -10.85 -12.38 -9.97
C SER A 112 -11.92 -12.91 -9.01
N ARG A 113 -11.83 -14.19 -8.61
CA ARG A 113 -12.69 -14.76 -7.55
C ARG A 113 -12.59 -13.97 -6.25
N SER A 114 -11.40 -13.46 -5.93
CA SER A 114 -11.18 -12.62 -4.74
C SER A 114 -11.97 -11.31 -4.81
N THR A 115 -12.05 -10.69 -5.99
CA THR A 115 -12.87 -9.50 -6.24
C THR A 115 -14.36 -9.80 -6.04
N LEU A 116 -14.83 -10.97 -6.51
CA LEU A 116 -16.22 -11.40 -6.35
C LEU A 116 -16.58 -11.61 -4.87
N TYR A 117 -15.75 -12.33 -4.11
CA TYR A 117 -15.96 -12.52 -2.66
C TYR A 117 -15.91 -11.22 -1.85
N LYS A 118 -15.03 -10.29 -2.23
CA LYS A 118 -14.95 -8.97 -1.57
C LYS A 118 -16.18 -8.10 -1.85
N ALA A 119 -16.75 -8.22 -3.04
CA ALA A 119 -17.91 -7.42 -3.44
C ALA A 119 -19.23 -7.99 -2.91
N LEU A 120 -19.33 -9.31 -2.72
CA LEU A 120 -20.51 -10.00 -2.21
C LEU A 120 -20.14 -10.78 -0.92
N PRO A 121 -20.07 -10.09 0.23
CA PRO A 121 -19.70 -10.71 1.50
C PRO A 121 -20.71 -11.78 1.96
N GLU A 122 -21.96 -11.74 1.47
CA GLU A 122 -22.98 -12.76 1.75
C GLU A 122 -22.63 -14.15 1.21
N LEU A 123 -21.69 -14.24 0.25
CA LEU A 123 -21.19 -15.51 -0.30
C LEU A 123 -20.07 -16.12 0.53
N VAL A 124 -19.58 -15.41 1.56
CA VAL A 124 -18.60 -15.95 2.51
C VAL A 124 -19.38 -16.61 3.63
N PRO A 125 -19.28 -17.94 3.83
CA PRO A 125 -19.90 -18.58 4.99
C PRO A 125 -19.41 -17.88 6.26
N PRO A 126 -20.29 -17.49 7.19
CA PRO A 126 -19.90 -16.78 8.41
C PRO A 126 -18.88 -17.57 9.25
N GLN A 127 -18.85 -18.90 9.11
CA GLN A 127 -17.80 -19.77 9.66
C GLN A 127 -16.42 -19.45 9.07
N LEU A 128 -16.26 -19.32 7.75
CA LEU A 128 -14.95 -19.14 7.12
C LEU A 128 -14.29 -17.78 7.45
N ALA A 129 -15.11 -16.75 7.70
CA ALA A 129 -14.64 -15.45 8.18
C ALA A 129 -14.18 -15.52 9.65
N ARG A 130 -14.93 -16.23 10.50
CA ARG A 130 -14.57 -16.51 11.89
C ARG A 130 -13.30 -17.37 11.97
N ASP A 131 -13.18 -18.41 11.14
CA ASP A 131 -12.04 -19.31 11.12
C ASP A 131 -10.76 -18.60 10.66
N ARG A 132 -10.86 -17.71 9.68
CA ARG A 132 -9.73 -16.87 9.25
C ARG A 132 -9.31 -15.88 10.33
N LEU A 133 -10.25 -15.21 10.98
CA LEU A 133 -9.97 -14.28 12.08
C LEU A 133 -9.36 -15.04 13.28
N ALA A 134 -9.91 -16.21 13.62
CA ALA A 134 -9.39 -17.09 14.66
C ALA A 134 -7.98 -17.59 14.33
N ALA A 135 -7.71 -17.97 13.08
CA ALA A 135 -6.37 -18.34 12.63
C ALA A 135 -5.39 -17.16 12.66
N GLN A 136 -5.84 -15.94 12.33
CA GLN A 136 -5.03 -14.72 12.39
C GLN A 136 -4.69 -14.33 13.84
N ILE A 137 -5.63 -14.47 14.76
CA ILE A 137 -5.44 -14.23 16.21
C ILE A 137 -4.53 -15.31 16.82
N ALA A 138 -4.70 -16.57 16.43
CA ALA A 138 -3.85 -17.67 16.88
C ALA A 138 -2.39 -17.52 16.42
N ALA A 139 -2.18 -16.96 15.23
CA ALA A 139 -0.86 -16.66 14.66
C ALA A 139 -0.18 -15.41 15.29
N LEU A 140 -0.87 -14.67 16.16
CA LEU A 140 -0.31 -13.52 16.86
C LEU A 140 0.51 -13.97 18.10
N PRO A 141 1.66 -13.36 18.40
CA PRO A 141 2.44 -13.65 19.62
C PRO A 141 1.56 -13.54 20.86
N ALA A 142 1.72 -14.45 21.84
CA ALA A 142 0.82 -14.57 22.98
C ALA A 142 0.59 -13.25 23.74
N ASP A 143 1.62 -12.40 23.86
CA ASP A 143 1.59 -11.09 24.53
C ASP A 143 0.78 -10.00 23.80
N THR A 144 0.41 -10.23 22.54
CA THR A 144 -0.35 -9.26 21.72
C THR A 144 -1.77 -9.71 21.41
N ARG A 145 -2.18 -10.89 21.88
CA ARG A 145 -3.55 -11.37 21.72
C ARG A 145 -4.49 -10.51 22.57
N PRO A 146 -5.62 -10.03 22.01
CA PRO A 146 -6.61 -9.32 22.81
C PRO A 146 -7.12 -10.24 23.91
N ALA A 147 -7.21 -9.73 25.14
CA ALA A 147 -7.78 -10.49 26.26
C ALA A 147 -9.18 -11.00 25.86
N PRO A 148 -9.54 -12.24 26.21
CA PRO A 148 -10.87 -12.75 25.92
C PRO A 148 -11.90 -11.79 26.52
N ALA A 149 -12.78 -11.24 25.69
CA ALA A 149 -13.85 -10.40 26.16
C ALA A 149 -14.72 -11.24 27.10
N LEU A 150 -14.70 -10.91 28.40
CA LEU A 150 -15.60 -11.50 29.38
C LEU A 150 -17.02 -11.33 28.85
N HIS A 151 -17.71 -12.44 28.60
CA HIS A 151 -19.10 -12.35 28.19
C HIS A 151 -19.87 -11.78 29.38
N PRO A 152 -20.76 -10.79 29.21
CA PRO A 152 -21.48 -10.15 30.32
C PRO A 152 -22.22 -11.12 31.25
N TYR A 153 -22.45 -12.37 30.80
CA TYR A 153 -23.11 -13.43 31.56
C TYR A 153 -22.17 -14.34 32.38
N ASP A 154 -20.85 -14.29 32.16
CA ASP A 154 -19.89 -15.11 32.93
C ASP A 154 -19.87 -14.70 34.41
N ALA A 155 -20.19 -13.43 34.70
CA ALA A 155 -20.30 -12.89 36.05
C ALA A 155 -21.58 -13.32 36.81
N LEU A 156 -22.59 -13.85 36.12
CA LEU A 156 -23.87 -14.27 36.72
C LEU A 156 -23.85 -15.74 37.18
N LEU A 157 -22.99 -16.57 36.60
CA LEU A 157 -22.85 -17.98 36.97
C LEU A 157 -22.16 -18.19 38.32
N ASN A 158 -21.34 -17.23 38.76
CA ASN A 158 -20.59 -17.31 40.02
C ASN A 158 -21.32 -16.70 41.23
N GLN A 159 -22.59 -16.29 41.08
CA GLN A 159 -23.35 -15.61 42.14
C GLN A 159 -24.50 -16.42 42.75
N GLN A 160 -24.58 -17.73 42.51
CA GLN A 160 -25.52 -18.56 43.27
C GLN A 160 -24.93 -18.91 44.64
N PRO A 161 -25.50 -18.44 45.77
CA PRO A 161 -25.08 -18.91 47.07
C PRO A 161 -25.44 -20.39 47.23
N ALA A 162 -24.49 -21.16 47.75
CA ALA A 162 -24.70 -22.57 48.09
C ALA A 162 -25.94 -22.71 48.98
N ARG A 163 -26.90 -23.51 48.51
CA ARG A 163 -28.12 -23.85 49.24
C ARG A 163 -27.72 -24.64 50.51
N PRO A 164 -28.28 -24.32 51.69
CA PRO A 164 -27.99 -25.05 52.93
C PRO A 164 -28.47 -26.52 52.86
#